data_AF-A0A3A0BAQ7-F1
#
_entry.id   AF-A0A3A0BAQ7-F1
#
_cell.length_a   1.000
_cell.length_b   1.000
_cell.length_c   1.000
_cell.angle_alpha   90.00
_cell.angle_beta   90.00
_cell.angle_gamma   90.00
#
_symmetry.space_group_name_H-M   'P 1'
#
loop_
_entity.id
_entity.type
_entity.pdbx_description
1 polymer ?
#
loop_
_entity_poly.entity_id
_entity_poly.type
_entity_poly.pdbx_seq_one_letter_code
_entity_poly.pdbx_strand_id
1 'polypeptide(L)'
;MQQHFRKNIIVLFVLLIPVSAVVSQISIPKPDATTNTENTKAKWISWAIFQALPVPVYTEDAGESDSRLQFGLRWNVTPINISFNANKYVSDVQFFMVNPVRRFTGSIELFVQPEWATAGFKNADLNRFGLGIGSRIFVPVKNYGETFAASIGAKYTFRGSEMSEKNGYLGFEGGIYALYGIFGLQLNYNLDERSRYNVGLYFKFF
;
A
#
# COMPACT_ATOMS: atom_id res chain seq x y z
N MET A 1 -17.89 -7.63 -45.76
CA MET A 1 -18.30 -6.90 -44.53
C MET A 1 -17.06 -6.43 -43.76
N GLN A 2 -16.20 -5.63 -44.41
CA GLN A 2 -14.80 -5.38 -44.00
C GLN A 2 -14.41 -3.89 -44.06
N GLN A 3 -15.38 -2.97 -43.98
CA GLN A 3 -15.12 -1.54 -44.19
C GLN A 3 -15.35 -0.62 -42.98
N HIS A 4 -15.83 -1.12 -41.83
CA HIS A 4 -16.11 -0.27 -40.66
C HIS A 4 -15.05 -0.30 -39.55
N PHE A 5 -14.02 -1.15 -39.62
CA PHE A 5 -13.05 -1.29 -38.52
C PHE A 5 -11.81 -0.39 -38.63
N ARG A 6 -11.64 0.38 -39.73
CA ARG A 6 -10.44 1.19 -39.99
C ARG A 6 -10.55 2.68 -39.62
N LYS A 7 -11.73 3.18 -39.24
CA LYS A 7 -11.93 4.62 -38.98
C LYS A 7 -11.70 5.07 -37.52
N ASN A 8 -11.61 4.16 -36.56
CA ASN A 8 -11.40 4.53 -35.14
C ASN A 8 -9.95 4.35 -34.64
N ILE A 9 -9.03 3.84 -35.47
CA ILE A 9 -7.60 3.73 -35.10
C ILE A 9 -6.81 5.00 -35.45
N ILE A 10 -7.33 5.85 -36.33
CA ILE A 10 -6.65 7.10 -36.75
C ILE A 10 -6.95 8.26 -35.80
N VAL A 11 -8.06 8.22 -35.04
CA VAL A 11 -8.41 9.29 -34.08
C VAL A 11 -7.63 9.16 -32.76
N LEU A 12 -7.12 7.97 -32.42
CA LEU A 12 -6.33 7.77 -31.20
C LEU A 12 -4.81 8.02 -31.38
N PHE A 13 -4.35 8.29 -32.60
CA PHE A 13 -2.94 8.55 -32.91
C PHE A 13 -2.61 10.03 -33.16
N VAL A 14 -3.61 10.92 -33.13
CA VAL A 14 -3.42 12.37 -33.40
C VAL A 14 -3.08 13.18 -32.14
N LEU A 15 -3.08 12.56 -30.95
CA LEU A 15 -2.66 13.23 -29.70
C LEU A 15 -1.18 13.00 -29.33
N LEU A 16 -0.38 12.44 -30.25
CA LEU A 16 1.00 12.00 -30.00
C LEU A 16 2.00 12.53 -31.05
N ILE A 17 2.04 13.85 -31.26
CA ILE A 17 3.15 14.56 -31.93
C ILE A 17 3.22 16.00 -31.37
N PRO A 18 4.36 16.58 -30.99
CA PRO A 18 5.46 16.06 -30.18
C PRO A 18 5.70 17.02 -28.99
N VAL A 19 5.38 16.63 -27.76
CA VAL A 19 5.75 17.43 -26.56
C VAL A 19 7.27 17.62 -26.47
N SER A 20 8.06 16.80 -27.15
CA SER A 20 9.52 16.90 -27.22
C SER A 20 10.05 18.17 -27.92
N ALA A 21 9.28 18.80 -28.83
CA ALA A 21 9.73 20.03 -29.50
C ALA A 21 9.41 21.32 -28.70
N VAL A 22 8.42 21.26 -27.79
CA VAL A 22 8.08 22.37 -26.89
C VAL A 22 8.94 22.33 -25.63
N VAL A 23 9.28 21.14 -25.14
CA VAL A 23 10.14 20.95 -23.95
C VAL A 23 11.59 21.39 -24.21
N SER A 24 12.08 21.35 -25.45
CA SER A 24 13.45 21.79 -25.78
C SER A 24 13.63 23.31 -25.83
N GLN A 25 12.54 24.09 -25.83
CA GLN A 25 12.59 25.56 -25.81
C GLN A 25 12.27 26.17 -24.44
N ILE A 26 11.87 25.35 -23.46
CA ILE A 26 11.77 25.79 -22.08
C ILE A 26 13.19 25.78 -21.53
N SER A 27 13.84 26.94 -21.57
CA SER A 27 14.99 27.23 -20.73
C SER A 27 14.58 26.94 -19.29
N ILE A 28 14.95 25.78 -18.76
CA ILE A 28 14.72 25.42 -17.35
C ILE A 28 15.47 26.48 -16.54
N PRO A 29 14.76 27.39 -15.83
CA PRO A 29 15.44 28.35 -14.98
C PRO A 29 16.27 27.56 -13.99
N LYS A 30 17.52 27.98 -13.81
CA LYS A 30 18.40 27.39 -12.80
C LYS A 30 17.62 27.44 -11.48
N PRO A 31 17.40 26.31 -10.78
CA PRO A 31 16.49 26.29 -9.64
C PRO A 31 17.02 27.22 -8.56
N ASP A 32 16.27 28.29 -8.29
CA ASP A 32 16.53 29.19 -7.17
C ASP A 32 16.20 28.47 -5.86
N ALA A 33 16.83 28.88 -4.76
CA ALA A 33 16.62 28.26 -3.45
C ALA A 33 15.14 28.28 -3.00
N THR A 34 14.37 29.26 -3.46
CA THR A 34 12.93 29.39 -3.24
C THR A 34 12.13 28.31 -3.98
N THR A 35 12.43 28.07 -5.26
CA THR A 35 11.77 27.03 -6.09
C THR A 35 12.03 25.63 -5.55
N ASN A 36 13.24 25.37 -5.05
CA ASN A 36 13.60 24.08 -4.46
C ASN A 36 12.85 23.80 -3.14
N THR A 37 12.61 24.86 -2.36
CA THR A 37 11.84 24.78 -1.12
C THR A 37 10.35 24.51 -1.39
N GLU A 38 9.75 25.18 -2.37
CA GLU A 38 8.36 24.96 -2.79
C GLU A 38 8.14 23.55 -3.34
N ASN A 39 9.05 23.07 -4.19
CA ASN A 39 9.01 21.71 -4.72
C ASN A 39 9.11 20.65 -3.62
N THR A 40 9.93 20.89 -2.60
CA THR A 40 10.05 19.99 -1.44
C THR A 40 8.76 19.96 -0.63
N LYS A 41 8.14 21.13 -0.36
CA LYS A 41 6.85 21.20 0.34
C LYS A 41 5.76 20.47 -0.44
N ALA A 42 5.63 20.73 -1.74
CA ALA A 42 4.64 20.06 -2.59
C ALA A 42 4.81 18.54 -2.56
N LYS A 43 6.05 18.04 -2.63
CA LYS A 43 6.36 16.60 -2.51
C LYS A 43 5.87 15.99 -1.19
N TRP A 44 6.15 16.65 -0.06
CA TRP A 44 5.72 16.16 1.26
C TRP A 44 4.21 16.21 1.44
N ILE A 45 3.54 17.26 0.94
CA ILE A 45 2.09 17.39 0.99
C ILE A 45 1.42 16.29 0.14
N SER A 46 1.86 16.11 -1.10
CA SER A 46 1.33 15.05 -1.97
C SER A 46 1.53 13.67 -1.34
N TRP A 47 2.72 13.40 -0.79
CA TRP A 47 2.99 12.16 -0.08
C TRP A 47 2.05 11.96 1.11
N ALA A 48 1.83 12.99 1.94
CA ALA A 48 0.94 12.92 3.10
C ALA A 48 -0.50 12.62 2.69
N ILE A 49 -1.00 13.25 1.62
CA ILE A 49 -2.33 12.99 1.06
C ILE A 49 -2.44 11.52 0.62
N PHE A 50 -1.43 10.98 -0.08
CA PHE A 50 -1.45 9.57 -0.49
C PHE A 50 -1.34 8.60 0.69
N GLN A 51 -0.62 8.95 1.77
CA GLN A 51 -0.61 8.11 2.98
C GLN A 51 -1.94 8.13 3.73
N ALA A 52 -2.73 9.20 3.60
CA ALA A 52 -4.04 9.32 4.22
C ALA A 52 -5.12 8.45 3.55
N LEU A 53 -4.87 7.92 2.35
CA LEU A 53 -5.79 7.02 1.67
C LEU A 53 -5.74 5.62 2.32
N PRO A 54 -6.83 5.14 2.93
CA PRO A 54 -6.89 3.80 3.46
C PRO A 54 -7.11 2.76 2.37
N VAL A 55 -6.76 1.51 2.69
CA VAL A 55 -7.17 0.34 1.92
C VAL A 55 -8.41 -0.29 2.56
N PRO A 56 -9.41 -0.71 1.76
CA PRO A 56 -10.55 -1.46 2.28
C PRO A 56 -10.11 -2.84 2.74
N VAL A 57 -10.56 -3.23 3.93
CA VAL A 57 -10.29 -4.53 4.55
C VAL A 57 -11.59 -5.14 5.06
N TYR A 58 -11.68 -6.46 4.94
CA TYR A 58 -12.72 -7.27 5.52
C TYR A 58 -12.12 -8.10 6.65
N THR A 59 -12.70 -7.96 7.83
CA THR A 59 -12.31 -8.62 9.06
C THR A 59 -13.40 -9.59 9.47
N GLU A 60 -13.02 -10.81 9.79
CA GLU A 60 -13.94 -11.76 10.40
C GLU A 60 -14.33 -11.33 11.82
N ASP A 61 -15.63 -11.30 12.10
CA ASP A 61 -16.24 -11.07 13.41
C ASP A 61 -16.94 -12.37 13.84
N ALA A 62 -16.16 -13.29 14.40
CA ALA A 62 -16.61 -14.62 14.79
C ALA A 62 -16.93 -14.67 16.30
N GLY A 63 -18.08 -15.24 16.63
CA GLY A 63 -18.47 -15.59 18.00
C GLY A 63 -18.99 -17.03 18.07
N GLU A 64 -19.31 -17.50 19.27
CA GLU A 64 -19.72 -18.90 19.50
C GLU A 64 -21.01 -19.30 18.77
N SER A 65 -21.91 -18.35 18.52
CA SER A 65 -23.25 -18.62 17.95
C SER A 65 -23.50 -18.01 16.57
N ASP A 66 -22.70 -17.03 16.15
CA ASP A 66 -22.89 -16.30 14.89
C ASP A 66 -21.56 -15.73 14.39
N SER A 67 -21.42 -15.61 13.07
CA SER A 67 -20.25 -15.03 12.42
C SER A 67 -20.66 -14.05 11.33
N ARG A 68 -19.95 -12.93 11.26
CA ARG A 68 -20.18 -11.91 10.23
C ARG A 68 -18.88 -11.42 9.64
N LEU A 69 -18.98 -10.78 8.48
CA LEU A 69 -17.88 -10.09 7.85
C LEU A 69 -17.99 -8.60 8.15
N GLN A 70 -16.98 -8.03 8.80
CA GLN A 70 -16.92 -6.63 9.15
C GLN A 70 -16.07 -5.86 8.12
N PHE A 71 -16.67 -4.86 7.50
CA PHE A 71 -15.94 -3.93 6.64
C PHE A 71 -15.19 -2.88 7.45
N GLY A 72 -13.95 -2.59 7.05
CA GLY A 72 -13.10 -1.60 7.67
C GLY A 72 -12.12 -0.95 6.69
N LEU A 73 -11.38 0.01 7.23
CA LEU A 73 -10.36 0.78 6.56
C LEU A 73 -9.04 0.57 7.30
N ARG A 74 -7.99 0.28 6.55
CA ARG A 74 -6.64 0.09 7.08
C ARG A 74 -5.69 1.08 6.42
N TRP A 75 -4.93 1.81 7.22
CA TRP A 75 -3.84 2.64 6.72
C TRP A 75 -2.55 1.86 6.73
N ASN A 76 -1.59 2.27 5.91
CA ASN A 76 -0.31 1.59 5.86
C ASN A 76 0.84 2.59 5.78
N VAL A 77 1.41 2.88 6.95
CA VAL A 77 2.57 3.75 7.12
C VAL A 77 3.83 2.89 7.21
N THR A 78 4.83 3.22 6.40
CA THR A 78 6.11 2.50 6.37
C THR A 78 7.21 3.43 6.88
N PRO A 79 7.51 3.44 8.19
CA PRO A 79 8.56 4.29 8.74
C PRO A 79 9.95 3.93 8.19
N ILE A 80 10.24 2.64 8.00
CA ILE A 80 11.56 2.16 7.58
C ILE A 80 11.39 1.07 6.51
N ASN A 81 12.16 1.20 5.42
CA ASN A 81 12.34 0.17 4.40
C ASN A 81 13.83 0.00 4.12
N ILE A 82 14.29 -1.25 4.05
CA ILE A 82 15.68 -1.61 3.71
C ILE A 82 15.61 -2.45 2.44
N SER A 83 16.14 -1.92 1.34
CA SER A 83 16.17 -2.61 0.05
C SER A 83 17.45 -3.43 -0.09
N PHE A 84 17.35 -4.64 -0.64
CA PHE A 84 18.51 -5.52 -0.85
C PHE A 84 19.18 -5.33 -2.22
N ASN A 85 18.48 -4.68 -3.15
CA ASN A 85 18.90 -4.55 -4.55
C ASN A 85 19.00 -3.08 -4.98
N ALA A 86 19.47 -2.21 -4.07
CA ALA A 86 19.67 -0.81 -4.44
C ALA A 86 20.96 -0.63 -5.25
N ASN A 87 20.95 0.37 -6.12
CA ASN A 87 22.15 0.80 -6.83
C ASN A 87 23.12 1.43 -5.82
N LYS A 88 24.44 1.18 -5.95
CA LYS A 88 25.53 1.73 -5.11
C LYS A 88 25.52 3.25 -4.94
N TYR A 89 24.83 3.98 -5.81
CA TYR A 89 24.71 5.44 -5.75
C TYR A 89 23.51 5.94 -4.90
N VAL A 90 22.73 5.03 -4.31
CA VAL A 90 21.52 5.37 -3.56
C VAL A 90 21.49 4.60 -2.25
N SER A 91 21.10 5.25 -1.16
CA SER A 91 21.02 4.61 0.17
C SER A 91 20.07 3.41 0.15
N ASP A 92 20.50 2.27 0.71
CA ASP A 92 19.69 1.05 0.87
C ASP A 92 18.50 1.26 1.81
N VAL A 93 18.65 2.17 2.78
CA VAL A 93 17.64 2.48 3.79
C VAL A 93 16.85 3.71 3.39
N GLN A 94 15.53 3.59 3.44
CA GLN A 94 14.57 4.65 3.13
C GLN A 94 13.62 4.85 4.32
N PHE A 95 13.30 6.12 4.60
CA PHE A 95 12.41 6.52 5.68
C PHE A 95 11.17 7.20 5.10
N PHE A 96 9.97 6.75 5.51
CA PHE A 96 8.64 7.30 5.16
C PHE A 96 8.28 7.33 3.66
N MET A 97 9.10 7.96 2.83
CA MET A 97 8.99 8.02 1.37
C MET A 97 9.76 6.87 0.73
N VAL A 98 9.11 5.71 0.65
CA VAL A 98 9.70 4.51 0.05
C VAL A 98 9.42 4.48 -1.46
N ASN A 99 10.47 4.36 -2.27
CA ASN A 99 10.34 4.18 -3.71
C ASN A 99 9.69 2.80 -4.01
N PRO A 100 8.55 2.75 -4.74
CA PRO A 100 7.83 1.51 -5.01
C PRO A 100 8.68 0.48 -5.76
N VAL A 101 9.45 0.91 -6.76
CA VAL A 101 10.28 0.01 -7.57
C VAL A 101 11.24 -0.73 -6.65
N ARG A 102 11.94 0.01 -5.78
CA ARG A 102 12.91 -0.57 -4.83
C ARG A 102 12.28 -1.45 -3.77
N ARG A 103 11.05 -1.14 -3.37
CA ARG A 103 10.29 -1.93 -2.39
C ARG A 103 10.01 -3.33 -2.94
N PHE A 104 9.50 -3.43 -4.16
CA PHE A 104 9.06 -4.69 -4.77
C PHE A 104 10.19 -5.49 -5.43
N THR A 105 11.34 -4.88 -5.71
CA THR A 105 12.55 -5.58 -6.20
C THR A 105 13.31 -6.38 -5.15
N GLY A 106 12.82 -6.40 -3.90
CA GLY A 106 13.47 -7.07 -2.77
C GLY A 106 13.77 -6.10 -1.65
N SER A 107 12.94 -6.12 -0.60
CA SER A 107 13.13 -5.28 0.58
C SER A 107 12.53 -5.90 1.84
N ILE A 108 12.98 -5.45 2.99
CA ILE A 108 12.29 -5.64 4.27
C ILE A 108 11.76 -4.29 4.72
N GLU A 109 10.57 -4.27 5.31
CA GLU A 109 10.01 -3.06 5.88
C GLU A 109 9.40 -3.28 7.25
N LEU A 110 9.44 -2.21 8.03
CA LEU A 110 8.64 -2.04 9.23
C LEU A 110 7.42 -1.23 8.86
N PHE A 111 6.26 -1.63 9.37
CA PHE A 111 5.01 -0.95 9.09
C PHE A 111 4.18 -0.72 10.36
N VAL A 112 3.37 0.33 10.28
CA VAL A 112 2.32 0.65 11.23
C VAL A 112 1.01 0.73 10.45
N GLN A 113 0.02 -0.02 10.91
CA GLN A 113 -1.29 -0.19 10.29
C GLN A 113 -2.39 0.22 11.26
N PRO A 114 -2.75 1.51 11.33
CA PRO A 114 -4.00 1.92 11.93
C PRO A 114 -5.17 1.25 11.21
N GLU A 115 -6.14 0.76 11.97
CA GLU A 115 -7.32 0.08 11.44
C GLU A 115 -8.58 0.64 12.09
N TRP A 116 -9.61 0.83 11.28
CA TRP A 116 -10.92 1.28 11.72
C TRP A 116 -12.02 0.45 11.07
N ALA A 117 -12.83 -0.24 11.87
CA ALA A 117 -14.03 -0.93 11.43
C ALA A 117 -15.23 0.03 11.40
N THR A 118 -16.03 -0.06 10.34
CA THR A 118 -17.20 0.82 10.15
C THR A 118 -18.34 0.54 11.13
N ALA A 119 -18.43 -0.69 11.63
CA ALA A 119 -19.35 -1.08 12.70
C ALA A 119 -18.58 -1.83 13.80
N GLY A 120 -19.19 -1.90 14.99
CA GLY A 120 -18.65 -2.64 16.13
C GLY A 120 -18.69 -4.15 15.90
N PHE A 121 -17.69 -4.84 16.42
CA PHE A 121 -17.62 -6.30 16.41
C PHE A 121 -18.56 -6.84 17.48
N LYS A 122 -19.78 -7.23 17.09
CA LYS A 122 -20.81 -7.64 18.05
C LYS A 122 -20.63 -9.10 18.50
N ASN A 123 -19.93 -9.93 17.70
CA ASN A 123 -19.76 -11.35 18.01
C ASN A 123 -18.38 -11.63 18.63
N ALA A 124 -17.34 -10.92 18.17
CA ALA A 124 -15.94 -11.07 18.57
C ALA A 124 -15.55 -10.21 19.76
N ASP A 125 -16.42 -9.30 20.23
CA ASP A 125 -16.15 -8.38 21.34
C ASP A 125 -14.82 -7.62 21.17
N LEU A 126 -14.66 -6.99 20.00
CA LEU A 126 -13.48 -6.21 19.65
C LEU A 126 -13.86 -4.74 19.41
N ASN A 127 -12.97 -3.83 19.80
CA ASN A 127 -13.12 -2.42 19.51
C ASN A 127 -12.98 -2.19 17.99
N ARG A 128 -13.69 -1.18 17.49
CA ARG A 128 -13.64 -0.71 16.10
C ARG A 128 -12.25 -0.23 15.70
N PHE A 129 -11.49 0.32 16.65
CA PHE A 129 -10.14 0.81 16.40
C PHE A 129 -9.10 -0.26 16.73
N GLY A 130 -8.13 -0.42 15.84
CA GLY A 130 -6.94 -1.23 16.09
C GLY A 130 -5.68 -0.57 15.55
N LEU A 131 -4.53 -1.01 16.06
CA LEU A 131 -3.22 -0.59 15.61
C LEU A 131 -2.35 -1.82 15.40
N GLY A 132 -2.06 -2.15 14.14
CA GLY A 132 -1.09 -3.16 13.77
C GLY A 132 0.33 -2.58 13.71
N ILE A 133 1.31 -3.27 14.28
CA ILE A 133 2.73 -2.97 14.07
C ILE A 133 3.41 -4.26 13.68
N GLY A 134 4.24 -4.23 12.64
CA GLY A 134 4.86 -5.44 12.15
C GLY A 134 5.99 -5.19 11.18
N SER A 135 6.50 -6.29 10.65
CA SER A 135 7.50 -6.29 9.59
C SER A 135 7.09 -7.23 8.48
N ARG A 136 7.49 -6.92 7.26
CA ARG A 136 7.30 -7.82 6.11
C ARG A 136 8.45 -7.72 5.13
N ILE A 137 8.69 -8.83 4.45
CA ILE A 137 9.68 -8.98 3.40
C ILE A 137 8.94 -9.05 2.08
N PHE A 138 9.43 -8.30 1.08
CA PHE A 138 8.98 -8.35 -0.29
C PHE A 138 9.95 -9.17 -1.13
N VAL A 139 9.40 -10.12 -1.87
CA VAL A 139 10.14 -10.98 -2.79
C VAL A 139 9.67 -10.69 -4.22
N PRO A 140 10.59 -10.31 -5.12
CA PRO A 140 10.25 -10.14 -6.52
C PRO A 140 9.96 -11.51 -7.14
N VAL A 141 8.82 -11.66 -7.80
CA VAL A 141 8.43 -12.94 -8.43
C VAL A 141 8.64 -12.89 -9.94
N LYS A 142 8.27 -11.79 -10.59
CA LYS A 142 8.42 -11.62 -12.05
C LYS A 142 8.86 -10.20 -12.41
N ASN A 143 9.72 -10.09 -13.42
CA ASN A 143 10.29 -8.83 -13.92
C ASN A 143 10.85 -7.97 -12.77
N TYR A 144 11.68 -8.57 -11.91
CA TYR A 144 12.22 -7.91 -10.72
C TYR A 144 11.17 -7.26 -9.81
N GLY A 145 9.93 -7.77 -9.78
CA GLY A 145 8.86 -7.23 -8.94
C GLY A 145 8.05 -6.10 -9.57
N GLU A 146 8.41 -5.62 -10.76
CA GLU A 146 7.66 -4.59 -11.49
C GLU A 146 6.28 -5.11 -11.92
N THR A 147 6.22 -6.33 -12.42
CA THR A 147 4.95 -6.93 -12.86
C THR A 147 4.26 -7.65 -11.72
N PHE A 148 5.02 -8.45 -10.95
CA PHE A 148 4.47 -9.25 -9.86
C PHE A 148 5.47 -9.44 -8.72
N ALA A 149 5.00 -9.19 -7.50
CA ALA A 149 5.76 -9.35 -6.27
C ALA A 149 4.89 -10.00 -5.19
N ALA A 150 5.52 -10.67 -4.23
CA ALA A 150 4.86 -11.24 -3.08
C ALA A 150 5.44 -10.66 -1.80
N SER A 151 4.66 -10.68 -0.70
CA SER A 151 5.16 -10.34 0.63
C SER A 151 4.76 -11.38 1.65
N ILE A 152 5.62 -11.56 2.65
CA ILE A 152 5.31 -12.30 3.87
C ILE A 152 5.79 -11.52 5.08
N GLY A 153 5.01 -11.49 6.14
CA GLY A 153 5.31 -10.71 7.32
C GLY A 153 4.63 -11.23 8.57
N ALA A 154 5.01 -10.63 9.70
CA ALA A 154 4.42 -10.86 10.99
C ALA A 154 4.04 -9.51 11.62
N LYS A 155 2.94 -9.48 12.37
CA LYS A 155 2.46 -8.28 13.04
C LYS A 155 1.84 -8.59 14.38
N TYR A 156 1.90 -7.61 15.27
CA TYR A 156 1.13 -7.56 16.49
C TYR A 156 0.04 -6.48 16.33
N THR A 157 -1.21 -6.85 16.56
CA THR A 157 -2.35 -5.93 16.47
C THR A 157 -2.85 -5.60 17.86
N PHE A 158 -2.71 -4.34 18.26
CA PHE A 158 -3.33 -3.79 19.46
C PHE A 158 -4.78 -3.46 19.12
N ARG A 159 -5.72 -4.26 19.63
CA ARG A 159 -7.15 -3.99 19.54
C ARG A 159 -7.76 -4.38 20.88
N GLY A 160 -8.35 -3.41 21.55
CA GLY A 160 -9.03 -3.63 22.82
C GLY A 160 -10.30 -4.45 22.62
N SER A 161 -10.78 -5.05 23.70
CA SER A 161 -12.04 -5.78 23.79
C SER A 161 -12.95 -5.04 24.78
N GLU A 162 -14.27 -5.02 24.55
CA GLU A 162 -15.19 -4.28 25.42
C GLU A 162 -15.48 -5.06 26.72
N MET A 163 -15.41 -6.39 26.69
CA MET A 163 -15.66 -7.25 27.86
C MET A 163 -14.44 -8.03 28.37
N SER A 164 -13.38 -8.24 27.58
CA SER A 164 -12.16 -8.97 27.99
C SER A 164 -10.94 -8.06 28.16
N GLU A 165 -10.07 -8.35 29.15
CA GLU A 165 -8.80 -7.64 29.36
C GLU A 165 -7.73 -7.92 28.25
N LYS A 166 -8.05 -8.74 27.25
CA LYS A 166 -7.11 -9.11 26.18
C LYS A 166 -6.96 -7.99 25.14
N ASN A 167 -5.85 -7.26 25.23
CA ASN A 167 -5.55 -6.06 24.44
C ASN A 167 -4.61 -6.27 23.23
N GLY A 168 -4.78 -7.37 22.50
CA GLY A 168 -4.11 -7.56 21.22
C GLY A 168 -3.82 -9.02 20.87
N TYR A 169 -3.30 -9.21 19.66
CA TYR A 169 -2.99 -10.53 19.11
C TYR A 169 -1.86 -10.49 18.09
N LEU A 170 -1.14 -11.60 17.98
CA LEU A 170 -0.15 -11.84 16.93
C LEU A 170 -0.83 -12.34 15.66
N GLY A 171 -0.26 -12.02 14.50
CA GLY A 171 -0.71 -12.52 13.22
C GLY A 171 0.38 -12.51 12.17
N PHE A 172 0.14 -13.27 11.11
CA PHE A 172 0.96 -13.33 9.92
C PHE A 172 0.26 -12.64 8.75
N GLU A 173 1.00 -11.93 7.93
CA GLU A 173 0.50 -11.27 6.72
C GLU A 173 1.15 -11.88 5.49
N GLY A 174 0.34 -12.25 4.51
CA GLY A 174 0.77 -12.65 3.17
C GLY A 174 0.17 -11.70 2.15
N GLY A 175 0.93 -11.32 1.13
CA GLY A 175 0.45 -10.40 0.11
C GLY A 175 0.95 -10.74 -1.28
N ILE A 176 0.15 -10.44 -2.29
CA ILE A 176 0.56 -10.46 -3.70
C ILE A 176 0.25 -9.10 -4.31
N TYR A 177 1.14 -8.63 -5.17
CA TYR A 177 1.09 -7.28 -5.74
C TYR A 177 1.42 -7.31 -7.22
N ALA A 178 0.75 -6.45 -7.98
CA ALA A 178 0.90 -6.30 -9.42
C ALA A 178 1.10 -4.84 -9.82
N LEU A 179 1.68 -4.62 -11.00
CA LEU A 179 1.86 -3.30 -11.63
C LEU A 179 2.56 -2.29 -10.70
N TYR A 180 3.85 -2.52 -10.43
CA TYR A 180 4.67 -1.76 -9.49
C TYR A 180 4.09 -1.71 -8.06
N GLY A 181 3.24 -2.69 -7.76
CA GLY A 181 2.48 -2.81 -6.54
C GLY A 181 1.45 -1.71 -6.31
N ILE A 182 0.89 -1.16 -7.39
CA ILE A 182 -0.30 -0.30 -7.32
C ILE A 182 -1.49 -1.13 -6.83
N PHE A 183 -1.64 -2.36 -7.34
CA PHE A 183 -2.71 -3.28 -6.96
C PHE A 183 -2.15 -4.45 -6.17
N GLY A 184 -2.89 -4.92 -5.18
CA GLY A 184 -2.54 -6.15 -4.48
C GLY A 184 -3.67 -6.71 -3.64
N LEU A 185 -3.44 -7.91 -3.14
CA LEU A 185 -4.31 -8.59 -2.21
C LEU A 185 -3.48 -8.97 -0.99
N GLN A 186 -3.97 -8.65 0.20
CA GLN A 186 -3.34 -8.95 1.47
C GLN A 186 -4.23 -9.86 2.30
N LEU A 187 -3.69 -10.99 2.71
CA LEU A 187 -4.30 -11.94 3.62
C LEU A 187 -3.62 -11.82 4.98
N ASN A 188 -4.40 -11.79 6.05
CA ASN A 188 -3.85 -11.85 7.40
C ASN A 188 -4.45 -13.05 8.11
N TYR A 189 -3.59 -13.83 8.73
CA TYR A 189 -3.94 -14.93 9.61
C TYR A 189 -3.57 -14.54 11.03
N ASN A 190 -4.57 -14.28 11.88
CA ASN A 190 -4.35 -13.92 13.26
C ASN A 190 -4.44 -15.15 14.16
N LEU A 191 -3.59 -15.18 15.19
CA LEU A 191 -3.62 -16.18 16.25
C LEU A 191 -4.64 -15.78 17.33
N ASP A 192 -5.84 -15.42 16.89
CA ASP A 192 -6.97 -15.08 17.76
C ASP A 192 -8.25 -15.67 17.18
N GLU A 193 -9.00 -16.40 17.99
CA GLU A 193 -10.19 -17.14 17.53
C GLU A 193 -11.36 -16.22 17.20
N ARG A 194 -11.35 -15.03 17.80
CA ARG A 194 -12.34 -13.95 17.60
C ARG A 194 -12.28 -13.34 16.21
N SER A 195 -11.10 -13.34 15.58
CA SER A 195 -10.88 -12.77 14.25
C SER A 195 -9.69 -13.42 13.58
N ARG A 196 -9.90 -14.60 12.99
CA ARG A 196 -8.82 -15.46 12.48
C ARG A 196 -8.33 -15.00 11.11
N TYR A 197 -9.25 -14.58 10.24
CA TYR A 197 -8.92 -14.18 8.87
C TYR A 197 -9.25 -12.71 8.59
N ASN A 198 -8.35 -12.04 7.88
CA ASN A 198 -8.63 -10.74 7.26
C ASN A 198 -8.18 -10.72 5.80
N VAL A 199 -9.00 -10.12 4.95
CA VAL A 199 -8.70 -9.94 3.53
C VAL A 199 -8.74 -8.45 3.21
N GLY A 200 -7.63 -7.89 2.74
CA GLY A 200 -7.51 -6.51 2.31
C GLY A 200 -7.25 -6.41 0.81
N LEU A 201 -7.94 -5.47 0.15
CA LEU A 201 -7.63 -5.09 -1.22
C LEU A 201 -6.64 -3.92 -1.16
N TYR A 202 -5.39 -4.22 -1.49
CA TYR A 202 -4.34 -3.23 -1.44
C TYR A 202 -4.39 -2.36 -2.70
N PHE A 203 -4.54 -1.06 -2.49
CA PHE A 203 -4.41 -0.08 -3.56
C PHE A 203 -3.59 1.10 -3.04
N LYS A 204 -2.44 1.35 -3.65
CA LYS A 204 -1.57 2.47 -3.25
C LYS A 204 -1.02 3.19 -4.47
N PHE A 205 -1.20 4.50 -4.46
CA PHE A 205 -0.56 5.40 -5.41
C PHE A 205 0.74 5.93 -4.81
N PHE A 206 1.75 6.08 -5.67
CA PHE A 206 3.09 6.54 -5.33
C PHE A 206 3.41 7.82 -6.09
#